data_AF-A0A7S2DEU9-F1
#
_entry.id   AF-A0A7S2DEU9-F1
#
_cell.length_a   1.000
_cell.length_b   1.000
_cell.length_c   1.000
_cell.angle_alpha   90.00
_cell.angle_beta   90.00
_cell.angle_gamma   90.00
#
_symmetry.space_group_name_H-M   'P 1'
#
loop_
_entity.id
_entity.type
_entity.pdbx_description
1 polymer ?
#
loop_
_entity_poly.entity_id
_entity_poly.type
_entity_poly.pdbx_seq_one_letter_code
_entity_poly.pdbx_strand_id
1 'polypeptide(L)'
;APVLRLLAGRLGKAPAELRIYDPFYCAGGTVRHLTALGFPLVYNRCEDFYSVAAAGRIPPHDVLVTNPPYSGDHVERLLRFLAGPNVTKPFCLLVPDYFVWRSNYPSAIGGRHPVFLRPRAPQQYFYWTPPGMRVKANDAKKSHRNLALGTRTSPFVSSW
;
A
#
# COMPACT_ATOMS: atom_id res chain seq x y z
N ALA A 1 -9.60 11.07 -2.52
CA ALA A 1 -8.93 10.00 -3.29
C ALA A 1 -9.38 10.02 -4.75
N PRO A 2 -8.76 10.84 -5.64
CA PRO A 2 -9.18 10.99 -7.04
C PRO A 2 -9.14 9.68 -7.84
N VAL A 3 -8.09 8.87 -7.66
CA VAL A 3 -7.93 7.60 -8.40
C VAL A 3 -8.98 6.56 -8.01
N LEU A 4 -9.30 6.42 -6.72
CA LEU A 4 -10.37 5.50 -6.29
C LEU A 4 -11.75 5.94 -6.82
N ARG A 5 -12.00 7.25 -6.94
CA ARG A 5 -13.25 7.76 -7.55
C ARG A 5 -13.30 7.47 -9.04
N LEU A 6 -12.18 7.63 -9.74
CA LEU A 6 -12.06 7.26 -11.15
C LEU A 6 -12.32 5.76 -11.36
N LEU A 7 -11.71 4.91 -10.52
CA LEU A 7 -11.94 3.46 -10.55
C LEU A 7 -13.41 3.11 -10.28
N ALA A 8 -14.03 3.70 -9.26
CA ALA A 8 -15.45 3.51 -8.97
C ALA A 8 -16.33 3.86 -10.19
N GLY A 9 -16.09 5.03 -10.80
CA GLY A 9 -16.82 5.44 -12.00
C GLY A 9 -16.61 4.49 -13.19
N ARG A 10 -15.38 4.00 -13.42
CA ARG A 10 -15.09 3.01 -14.47
C ARG A 10 -15.75 1.66 -14.22
N LEU A 11 -16.02 1.32 -12.97
CA LEU A 11 -16.74 0.11 -12.57
C LEU A 11 -18.26 0.33 -12.47
N GLY A 12 -18.76 1.53 -12.79
CA GLY A 12 -20.18 1.86 -12.69
C GLY A 12 -20.72 1.90 -11.26
N LYS A 13 -19.86 2.21 -10.28
CA LYS A 13 -20.19 2.21 -8.84
C LYS A 13 -20.08 3.59 -8.24
N ALA A 14 -20.94 3.88 -7.26
CA ALA A 14 -20.72 5.01 -6.37
C ALA A 14 -19.51 4.72 -5.45
N PRO A 15 -18.78 5.76 -4.98
CA PRO A 15 -17.70 5.57 -4.00
C PRO A 15 -18.11 4.78 -2.77
N ALA A 16 -19.36 4.95 -2.32
CA ALA A 16 -19.92 4.24 -1.18
C ALA A 16 -20.10 2.73 -1.41
N GLU A 17 -20.13 2.29 -2.67
CA GLU A 17 -20.35 0.89 -3.08
C GLU A 17 -19.07 0.18 -3.50
N LEU A 18 -17.95 0.92 -3.64
CA LEU A 18 -16.67 0.36 -4.02
C LEU A 18 -16.09 -0.46 -2.86
N ARG A 19 -15.95 -1.78 -3.06
CA ARG A 19 -15.37 -2.68 -2.06
C ARG A 19 -13.87 -2.66 -2.12
N ILE A 20 -13.23 -2.17 -1.07
CA ILE A 20 -11.77 -2.06 -0.95
C ILE A 20 -11.25 -3.19 -0.06
N TYR A 21 -10.20 -3.87 -0.51
CA TYR A 21 -9.48 -4.87 0.27
C TYR A 21 -8.08 -4.37 0.65
N ASP A 22 -7.78 -4.36 1.94
CA ASP A 22 -6.45 -4.14 2.49
C ASP A 22 -5.99 -5.41 3.25
N PRO A 23 -5.12 -6.25 2.65
CA PRO A 23 -4.68 -7.52 3.22
C PRO A 23 -3.82 -7.36 4.48
N PHE A 24 -3.24 -6.19 4.73
CA PHE A 24 -2.32 -5.99 5.85
C PHE A 24 -3.02 -5.17 6.94
N TYR A 25 -3.31 -5.84 8.06
CA TYR A 25 -4.06 -5.23 9.16
C TYR A 25 -3.31 -4.05 9.79
N CYS A 26 -4.01 -2.92 9.96
CA CYS A 26 -3.43 -1.68 10.50
C CYS A 26 -4.25 -1.07 11.65
N ALA A 27 -4.80 -1.91 12.54
CA ALA A 27 -5.57 -1.46 13.71
C ALA A 27 -6.71 -0.47 13.37
N GLY A 28 -7.34 -0.68 12.21
CA GLY A 28 -8.46 0.14 11.71
C GLY A 28 -8.09 1.51 11.14
N GLY A 29 -6.80 1.86 11.03
CA GLY A 29 -6.38 3.15 10.47
C GLY A 29 -6.86 3.35 9.03
N THR A 30 -6.61 2.36 8.16
CA THR A 30 -7.08 2.35 6.76
C THR A 30 -8.60 2.50 6.67
N VAL A 31 -9.35 1.74 7.48
CA VAL A 31 -10.82 1.79 7.49
C VAL A 31 -11.32 3.19 7.84
N ARG A 32 -10.79 3.80 8.90
CA ARG A 32 -11.17 5.17 9.31
C ARG A 32 -10.89 6.19 8.21
N HIS A 33 -9.68 6.19 7.64
CA HIS A 33 -9.29 7.16 6.62
C HIS A 33 -10.09 7.01 5.32
N LEU A 34 -10.27 5.79 4.83
CA LEU A 34 -11.02 5.55 3.59
C LEU A 34 -12.52 5.85 3.76
N THR A 35 -13.09 5.52 4.92
CA THR A 35 -14.48 5.87 5.25
C THR A 35 -14.68 7.39 5.23
N ALA A 36 -13.78 8.15 5.86
CA ALA A 36 -13.82 9.61 5.86
C ALA A 36 -13.68 10.22 4.44
N LEU A 37 -13.07 9.48 3.50
CA LEU A 37 -12.95 9.88 2.09
C LEU A 37 -14.16 9.50 1.22
N GLY A 38 -15.18 8.84 1.79
CA GLY A 38 -16.40 8.40 1.12
C GLY A 38 -16.40 6.93 0.67
N PHE A 39 -15.49 6.10 1.17
CA PHE A 39 -15.37 4.67 0.84
C PHE A 39 -15.54 3.81 2.11
N PRO A 40 -16.78 3.55 2.56
CA PRO A 40 -17.04 2.84 3.81
C PRO A 40 -16.85 1.33 3.73
N LEU A 41 -16.89 0.74 2.53
CA LEU A 41 -16.79 -0.72 2.34
C LEU A 41 -15.33 -1.19 2.28
N VAL A 42 -14.65 -1.17 3.42
CA VAL A 42 -13.24 -1.57 3.54
C VAL A 42 -13.12 -2.88 4.33
N TYR A 43 -12.55 -3.90 3.70
CA TYR A 43 -12.14 -5.13 4.38
C TYR A 43 -10.69 -5.00 4.84
N ASN A 44 -10.48 -4.84 6.15
CA ASN A 44 -9.18 -4.91 6.81
C ASN A 44 -9.34 -5.66 8.14
N ARG A 45 -9.01 -6.96 8.14
CA ARG A 45 -9.16 -7.85 9.30
C ARG A 45 -7.79 -8.31 9.78
N CYS A 46 -7.70 -8.60 11.09
CA CYS A 46 -6.49 -9.13 11.71
C CYS A 46 -6.34 -10.61 11.34
N GLU A 47 -5.98 -10.87 10.09
CA GLU A 47 -5.81 -12.19 9.51
C GLU A 47 -4.43 -12.28 8.85
N ASP A 48 -3.87 -13.49 8.78
CA ASP A 48 -2.66 -13.72 7.97
C ASP A 48 -3.04 -13.74 6.48
N PHE A 49 -2.66 -12.69 5.76
CA PHE A 49 -2.94 -12.53 4.33
C PHE A 49 -2.57 -13.77 3.50
N TYR A 50 -1.39 -14.34 3.73
CA TYR A 50 -0.90 -15.44 2.90
C TYR A 50 -1.69 -16.72 3.14
N SER A 51 -2.08 -16.96 4.39
CA SER A 51 -2.94 -18.08 4.78
C SER A 51 -4.34 -17.92 4.19
N VAL A 52 -4.88 -16.71 4.16
CA VAL A 52 -6.17 -16.40 3.51
C VAL A 52 -6.08 -16.61 1.99
N ALA A 53 -5.00 -16.14 1.36
CA ALA A 53 -4.76 -16.30 -0.07
C ALA A 53 -4.60 -17.78 -0.48
N ALA A 54 -3.79 -18.54 0.26
CA ALA A 54 -3.55 -19.96 0.02
C ALA A 54 -4.81 -20.81 0.20
N ALA A 55 -5.68 -20.43 1.16
CA ALA A 55 -6.96 -21.08 1.38
C ALA A 55 -8.07 -20.66 0.39
N GLY A 56 -7.79 -19.77 -0.57
CA GLY A 56 -8.79 -19.26 -1.50
C GLY A 56 -9.89 -18.41 -0.83
N ARG A 57 -9.64 -17.87 0.37
CA ARG A 57 -10.61 -17.12 1.18
C ARG A 57 -10.49 -15.60 1.03
N ILE A 58 -9.89 -15.13 -0.07
CA ILE A 58 -9.79 -13.70 -0.35
C ILE A 58 -11.22 -13.12 -0.41
N PRO A 59 -11.53 -12.08 0.37
CA PRO A 59 -12.87 -11.51 0.42
C PRO A 59 -13.27 -10.93 -0.95
N PRO A 60 -14.56 -10.96 -1.32
CA PRO A 60 -15.04 -10.25 -2.50
C PRO A 60 -14.73 -8.75 -2.41
N HIS A 61 -13.96 -8.25 -3.36
CA HIS A 61 -13.56 -6.84 -3.45
C HIS A 61 -13.54 -6.37 -4.90
N ASP A 62 -13.47 -5.07 -5.11
CA ASP A 62 -13.36 -4.43 -6.43
C ASP A 62 -11.94 -3.95 -6.70
N VAL A 63 -11.25 -3.47 -5.65
CA VAL A 63 -9.89 -2.95 -5.72
C VAL A 63 -9.10 -3.37 -4.48
N LEU A 64 -7.83 -3.73 -4.66
CA LEU A 64 -6.89 -3.92 -3.56
C LEU A 64 -6.15 -2.62 -3.28
N VAL A 65 -6.16 -2.13 -2.05
CA VAL A 65 -5.46 -0.89 -1.66
C VAL A 65 -4.65 -1.19 -0.41
N THR A 66 -3.33 -1.07 -0.47
CA THR A 66 -2.51 -1.39 0.69
C THR A 66 -1.19 -0.64 0.75
N ASN A 67 -0.66 -0.54 1.96
CA ASN A 67 0.70 -0.16 2.28
C ASN A 67 1.36 -1.38 2.94
N PRO A 68 2.04 -2.26 2.18
CA PRO A 68 2.49 -3.53 2.71
C PRO A 68 3.63 -3.35 3.72
N PRO A 69 3.83 -4.32 4.64
CA PRO A 69 5.05 -4.38 5.43
C PRO A 69 6.28 -4.48 4.52
N TYR A 70 7.36 -3.77 4.87
CA TYR A 70 8.62 -3.78 4.11
C TYR A 70 9.68 -4.73 4.68
N SER A 71 9.35 -5.46 5.74
CA SER A 71 10.23 -6.47 6.31
C SER A 71 10.22 -7.76 5.50
N GLY A 72 11.32 -8.51 5.53
CA GLY A 72 11.38 -9.83 4.91
C GLY A 72 11.07 -9.81 3.40
N ASP A 73 10.22 -10.73 2.96
CA ASP A 73 9.84 -10.93 1.56
C ASP A 73 8.39 -10.51 1.27
N HIS A 74 7.80 -9.66 2.13
CA HIS A 74 6.38 -9.34 2.08
C HIS A 74 5.96 -8.68 0.77
N VAL A 75 6.77 -7.73 0.28
CA VAL A 75 6.53 -7.02 -0.99
C VAL A 75 6.65 -7.99 -2.16
N GLU A 76 7.69 -8.82 -2.21
CA GLU A 76 7.88 -9.81 -3.28
C GLU A 76 6.74 -10.83 -3.32
N ARG A 77 6.25 -11.29 -2.16
CA ARG A 77 5.09 -12.18 -2.07
C ARG A 77 3.80 -11.51 -2.51
N LEU A 78 3.59 -10.24 -2.15
CA LEU A 78 2.45 -9.46 -2.60
C LEU A 78 2.47 -9.29 -4.12
N LEU A 79 3.61 -8.90 -4.70
CA LEU A 79 3.74 -8.73 -6.15
C LEU A 79 3.47 -10.05 -6.89
N ARG A 80 4.01 -11.17 -6.41
CA ARG A 80 3.70 -12.51 -6.95
C ARG A 80 2.21 -12.84 -6.88
N PHE A 81 1.54 -12.52 -5.76
CA PHE A 81 0.10 -12.69 -5.64
C PHE A 81 -0.64 -11.86 -6.70
N LEU A 82 -0.30 -10.57 -6.86
CA LEU A 82 -0.90 -9.68 -7.85
C LEU A 82 -0.59 -10.06 -9.30
N ALA A 83 0.56 -10.68 -9.55
CA ALA A 83 0.95 -11.22 -10.84
C ALA A 83 0.14 -12.47 -11.22
N GLY A 84 -0.41 -13.17 -10.23
CA GLY A 84 -1.11 -14.44 -10.42
C GLY A 84 -2.31 -14.35 -11.36
N PRO A 85 -2.68 -15.48 -12.00
CA PRO A 85 -3.77 -15.54 -12.99
C PRO A 85 -5.14 -15.17 -12.40
N ASN A 86 -5.29 -15.31 -11.07
CA ASN A 86 -6.55 -15.08 -10.37
C ASN A 86 -6.74 -13.62 -9.92
N VAL A 87 -5.75 -12.75 -10.14
CA VAL A 87 -5.86 -11.32 -9.80
C VAL A 87 -6.12 -10.50 -11.05
N THR A 88 -7.40 -10.38 -11.40
CA THR A 88 -7.89 -9.57 -12.53
C THR A 88 -8.26 -8.14 -12.12
N LYS A 89 -8.24 -7.86 -10.82
CA LYS A 89 -8.76 -6.61 -10.25
C LYS A 89 -7.68 -5.52 -10.16
N PRO A 90 -8.05 -4.25 -10.28
CA PRO A 90 -7.13 -3.14 -10.08
C PRO A 90 -6.56 -3.14 -8.65
N PHE A 91 -5.35 -2.61 -8.50
CA PHE A 91 -4.70 -2.44 -7.21
C PHE A 91 -3.99 -1.08 -7.10
N CYS A 92 -3.83 -0.59 -5.87
CA CYS A 92 -3.07 0.61 -5.53
C CYS A 92 -2.12 0.26 -4.38
N LEU A 93 -0.82 0.42 -4.59
CA LEU A 93 0.21 0.05 -3.62
C LEU A 93 1.01 1.27 -3.21
N LEU A 94 1.09 1.55 -1.92
CA LEU A 94 2.03 2.54 -1.40
C LEU A 94 3.36 1.85 -1.08
N VAL A 95 4.38 2.07 -1.90
CA VAL A 95 5.70 1.44 -1.74
C VAL A 95 6.86 2.42 -1.97
N PRO A 96 8.03 2.23 -1.31
CA PRO A 96 9.25 2.92 -1.66
C PRO A 96 9.65 2.69 -3.12
N ASP A 97 10.11 3.74 -3.79
CA ASP A 97 10.55 3.69 -5.20
C ASP A 97 11.62 2.61 -5.43
N TYR A 98 12.43 2.30 -4.43
CA TYR A 98 13.44 1.24 -4.50
C TYR A 98 12.87 -0.13 -4.88
N PHE A 99 11.65 -0.50 -4.44
CA PHE A 99 11.05 -1.78 -4.84
C PHE A 99 10.70 -1.83 -6.33
N VAL A 100 10.36 -0.67 -6.90
CA VAL A 100 10.01 -0.50 -8.31
C VAL A 100 11.24 -0.53 -9.21
N TRP A 101 12.37 -0.02 -8.73
CA TRP A 101 13.58 0.16 -9.53
C TRP A 101 14.41 -1.13 -9.65
N ARG A 102 14.02 -2.19 -8.94
CA ARG A 102 14.68 -3.49 -9.08
C ARG A 102 14.40 -4.06 -10.47
N SER A 103 15.42 -4.65 -11.08
CA SER A 103 15.35 -5.21 -12.44
C SER A 103 14.26 -6.27 -12.63
N ASN A 104 13.87 -6.96 -11.56
CA ASN A 104 12.83 -7.99 -11.59
C ASN A 104 11.39 -7.45 -11.41
N TYR A 105 11.20 -6.14 -11.20
CA TYR A 105 9.88 -5.57 -10.94
C TYR A 105 8.85 -5.81 -12.06
N PRO A 106 9.17 -5.63 -13.36
CA PRO A 106 8.21 -5.90 -14.44
C PRO A 106 7.74 -7.35 -14.48
N SER A 107 8.66 -8.30 -14.26
CA SER A 107 8.33 -9.72 -14.14
C SER A 107 7.51 -10.00 -12.88
N ALA A 108 7.83 -9.33 -11.77
CA ALA A 108 7.16 -9.51 -10.48
C ALA A 108 5.69 -9.09 -10.49
N ILE A 109 5.26 -8.23 -11.42
CA ILE A 109 3.85 -7.82 -11.60
C ILE A 109 3.17 -8.51 -12.79
N GLY A 110 3.80 -9.53 -13.36
CA GLY A 110 3.26 -10.31 -14.47
C GLY A 110 3.13 -9.53 -15.77
N GLY A 111 4.08 -8.61 -16.05
CA GLY A 111 4.09 -7.82 -17.29
C GLY A 111 3.04 -6.70 -17.37
N ARG A 112 2.34 -6.41 -16.26
CA ARG A 112 1.42 -5.26 -16.17
C ARG A 112 2.18 -3.93 -16.24
N HIS A 113 1.50 -2.86 -16.67
CA HIS A 113 2.06 -1.50 -16.76
C HIS A 113 1.47 -0.58 -15.67
N PRO A 114 2.12 -0.47 -14.50
CA PRO A 114 1.63 0.36 -13.41
C PRO A 114 1.87 1.84 -13.71
N VAL A 115 1.03 2.69 -13.12
CA VAL A 115 1.20 4.16 -13.12
C VAL A 115 1.60 4.57 -11.71
N PHE A 116 2.61 5.44 -11.61
CA PHE A 116 3.10 5.95 -10.33
C PHE A 116 2.52 7.31 -10.02
N LEU A 117 1.93 7.46 -8.83
CA LEU A 117 1.39 8.71 -8.33
C LEU A 117 2.28 9.24 -7.22
N ARG A 118 2.84 10.42 -7.47
CA ARG A 118 3.66 11.16 -6.50
C ARG A 118 3.06 12.53 -6.25
N PRO A 119 3.03 13.01 -4.99
CA PRO A 119 2.76 14.41 -4.73
C PRO A 119 3.76 15.29 -5.49
N ARG A 120 3.31 16.46 -5.94
CA ARG A 120 4.22 17.43 -6.55
C ARG A 120 5.21 17.95 -5.51
N ALA A 121 6.43 18.25 -5.96
CA ALA A 121 7.44 18.87 -5.11
C ALA A 121 6.89 20.18 -4.49
N PRO A 122 7.23 20.49 -3.23
CA PRO A 122 8.22 19.80 -2.38
C PRO A 122 7.66 18.66 -1.50
N GLN A 123 6.37 18.30 -1.61
CA GLN A 123 5.66 17.46 -0.62
C GLN A 123 5.82 15.95 -0.86
N GLN A 124 7.04 15.46 -1.05
CA GLN A 124 7.30 14.04 -1.29
C GLN A 124 6.98 13.17 -0.06
N TYR A 125 6.49 11.94 -0.31
CA TYR A 125 6.25 10.97 0.76
C TYR A 125 7.55 10.31 1.22
N PHE A 126 7.92 10.58 2.46
CA PHE A 126 8.95 9.86 3.20
C PHE A 126 8.33 9.15 4.40
N TYR A 127 8.94 8.04 4.81
CA TYR A 127 8.57 7.38 6.05
C TYR A 127 9.25 8.04 7.24
N TRP A 128 8.44 8.35 8.24
CA TRP A 128 8.85 8.95 9.49
C TRP A 128 8.50 8.03 10.65
N THR A 129 9.45 7.81 11.54
CA THR A 129 9.20 7.16 12.83
C THR A 129 8.89 8.25 13.86
N PRO A 130 7.71 8.22 14.51
CA PRO A 130 7.33 9.22 15.49
C PRO A 130 8.34 9.35 16.65
N PRO A 131 8.42 10.54 17.28
CA PRO A 131 9.22 10.74 18.48
C PRO A 131 8.87 9.72 19.58
N GLY A 132 9.89 9.18 20.26
CA GLY A 132 9.71 8.21 21.35
C GLY A 132 9.60 6.74 20.91
N MET A 133 9.49 6.46 19.60
CA MET A 133 9.61 5.10 19.08
C MET A 133 11.07 4.72 18.78
N ARG A 134 11.39 3.45 18.98
CA ARG A 134 12.77 2.93 18.90
C ARG A 134 13.27 3.01 17.45
N VAL A 135 14.18 3.95 17.19
CA VAL A 135 14.94 4.00 15.94
C VAL A 135 16.05 2.95 16.06
N LYS A 136 16.25 2.08 15.06
CA LYS A 136 17.37 1.12 15.09
C LYS A 136 18.69 1.91 15.19
N ALA A 137 19.64 1.43 15.99
CA ALA A 137 20.88 2.16 16.29
C ALA A 137 21.67 2.62 15.04
N ASN A 138 21.55 1.89 13.93
CA ASN A 138 22.16 2.24 12.65
C ASN A 138 21.42 3.36 11.89
N ASP A 139 20.11 3.51 12.08
CA ASP A 139 19.29 4.55 11.42
C ASP A 139 19.41 5.91 12.14
N ALA A 140 19.76 5.90 13.43
CA ALA A 140 19.93 7.11 14.24
C ALA A 140 21.13 7.97 13.80
N LYS A 141 22.17 7.36 13.19
CA LYS A 141 23.42 8.06 12.82
C LYS A 141 23.35 8.82 11.48
N LYS A 142 22.29 8.64 10.68
CA LYS A 142 22.20 9.21 9.30
C LYS A 142 20.84 9.83 8.95
N SER A 143 19.91 9.97 9.91
CA SER A 143 18.53 10.34 9.61
C SER A 143 18.23 11.82 9.80
N HIS A 144 17.45 12.38 8.87
CA HIS A 144 16.91 13.72 9.00
C HIS A 144 15.85 13.73 10.10
N ARG A 145 15.95 14.69 11.02
CA ARG A 145 15.02 14.85 12.13
C ARG A 145 14.03 15.98 11.83
N ASN A 146 12.77 15.75 12.11
CA ASN A 146 11.68 16.71 12.05
C ASN A 146 10.98 16.73 13.41
N LEU A 147 10.70 17.92 13.96
CA LEU A 147 10.13 18.04 15.30
C LEU A 147 8.70 17.48 15.40
N ALA A 148 7.91 17.60 14.33
CA ALA A 148 6.52 17.13 14.29
C ALA A 148 6.41 15.65 13.90
N LEU A 149 7.22 15.21 12.93
CA LEU A 149 7.12 13.87 12.33
C LEU A 149 8.09 12.86 12.94
N GLY A 150 9.12 13.31 13.65
CA GLY A 150 10.16 12.47 14.23
C GLY A 150 11.33 12.23 13.28
N THR A 151 11.76 10.98 13.14
CA THR A 151 12.99 10.62 12.43
C THR A 151 12.67 10.00 11.07
N ARG A 152 13.27 10.52 9.99
CA ARG A 152 13.11 9.94 8.65
C ARG A 152 13.82 8.59 8.57
N THR A 153 13.08 7.53 8.29
CA THR A 153 13.62 6.16 8.22
C THR A 153 13.75 5.61 6.81
N SER A 154 13.12 6.24 5.80
CA SER A 154 13.37 5.88 4.41
C SER A 154 14.44 6.77 3.78
N PRO A 155 15.49 6.20 3.15
CA PRO A 155 16.37 6.97 2.27
C PRO A 155 15.74 7.24 0.91
N PHE A 156 14.62 6.55 0.59
CA PHE A 156 13.91 6.66 -0.68
C PHE A 156 12.55 7.34 -0.50
N VAL A 157 12.10 8.01 -1.56
CA VAL A 157 10.72 8.50 -1.70
C VAL A 157 9.79 7.31 -1.93
N SER A 158 8.53 7.45 -1.52
CA SER A 158 7.48 6.47 -1.79
C SER A 158 6.44 7.02 -2.76
N SER A 159 5.92 6.11 -3.57
CA SER A 159 4.90 6.38 -4.57
C SER A 159 3.70 5.47 -4.36
N TRP A 160 2.52 5.97 -4.77
CA TRP A 160 1.33 5.15 -4.99
C TRP A 160 1.31 4.56 -6.39
#